data_AF-A0A930XSI7-F1
#
_entry.id   AF-A0A930XSI7-F1
#
_cell.length_a   1.000
_cell.length_b   1.000
_cell.length_c   1.000
_cell.angle_alpha   90.00
_cell.angle_beta   90.00
_cell.angle_gamma   90.00
#
_symmetry.space_group_name_H-M   'P 1'
#
loop_
_entity.id
_entity.type
_entity.pdbx_description
1 polymer ?
#
loop_
_entity_poly.entity_id
_entity_poly.type
_entity_poly.pdbx_seq_one_letter_code
_entity_poly.pdbx_strand_id
1 'polypeptide(L)'
;MGVSLVAYRGQVLRLVGIVDRFGTYDSFRYPGPDHRRQRVEHRIVRTLCVRNLKLAESREDVTPDHWWFPLRQEWEELALQPGDRVMFSAKIHRRHKGYQPTKPGRPADPNHPPRLDHGPSPNVRNVVVLARNRSHLRYTLPQPGVVQSEASGLAHLAKPHSEAPIKDQSHYIEQLSQRDHHIRTLTAELTALRAEQQQIQGYQRDLEQKDWQLRTLSQELMTLQTEHQLRLQSLDQIRQDVVQQLSQAQDDQQHLIQTVG
;
A
#
# COMPACT_ATOMS: atom_id res chain seq x y z
N MET A 1 11.71 -34.32 6.13
CA MET A 1 12.42 -33.06 6.44
C MET A 1 12.32 -32.19 5.20
N GLY A 2 11.96 -30.91 5.32
CA GLY A 2 11.87 -30.02 4.16
C GLY A 2 13.25 -29.66 3.60
N VAL A 3 13.30 -29.25 2.33
CA VAL A 3 14.53 -28.79 1.68
C VAL A 3 14.87 -27.39 2.18
N SER A 4 16.11 -27.16 2.58
CA SER A 4 16.56 -25.85 3.04
C SER A 4 16.70 -24.87 1.87
N LEU A 5 16.08 -23.69 1.97
CA LEU A 5 16.24 -22.63 0.96
C LEU A 5 17.68 -22.11 0.86
N VAL A 6 18.55 -22.41 1.83
CA VAL A 6 19.98 -22.10 1.77
C VAL A 6 20.64 -22.72 0.53
N ALA A 7 20.24 -23.94 0.16
CA ALA A 7 20.80 -24.67 -0.98
C ALA A 7 20.51 -23.99 -2.33
N TYR A 8 19.50 -23.12 -2.40
CA TYR A 8 19.05 -22.43 -3.61
C TYR A 8 19.44 -20.95 -3.63
N ARG A 9 20.39 -20.52 -2.79
CA ARG A 9 20.82 -19.12 -2.72
C ARG A 9 21.16 -18.57 -4.10
N GLY A 10 20.53 -17.45 -4.46
CA GLY A 10 20.74 -16.74 -5.73
C GLY A 10 19.92 -17.29 -6.90
N GLN A 11 19.25 -18.43 -6.76
CA GLN A 11 18.41 -19.01 -7.80
C GLN A 11 17.00 -18.42 -7.78
N VAL A 12 16.33 -18.44 -8.94
CA VAL A 12 14.90 -18.14 -9.05
C VAL A 12 14.13 -19.44 -8.98
N LEU A 13 13.29 -19.59 -7.97
CA LEU A 13 12.48 -20.78 -7.77
C LEU A 13 11.01 -20.48 -8.04
N ARG A 14 10.27 -21.50 -8.47
CA ARG A 14 8.82 -21.49 -8.50
C ARG A 14 8.30 -22.14 -7.22
N LEU A 15 7.52 -21.40 -6.46
CA LEU A 15 7.04 -21.79 -5.14
C LEU A 15 5.52 -21.83 -5.15
N VAL A 16 4.97 -22.76 -4.38
CA VAL A 16 3.54 -22.85 -4.08
C VAL A 16 3.35 -22.67 -2.59
N GLY A 17 2.29 -21.98 -2.18
CA GLY A 17 1.93 -21.84 -0.78
C GLY A 17 0.48 -21.43 -0.59
N ILE A 18 0.12 -21.19 0.67
CA ILE A 18 -1.23 -20.78 1.07
C ILE A 18 -1.14 -19.40 1.71
N VAL A 19 -1.97 -18.47 1.25
CA VAL A 19 -2.12 -17.16 1.90
C VAL A 19 -2.65 -17.40 3.31
N ASP A 20 -1.89 -17.03 4.34
CA ASP A 20 -2.27 -17.25 5.73
C ASP A 20 -3.03 -16.06 6.29
N ARG A 21 -2.40 -14.87 6.25
CA ARG A 21 -2.94 -13.64 6.80
C ARG A 21 -2.32 -12.41 6.15
N PHE A 22 -3.03 -11.30 6.27
CA PHE A 22 -2.54 -9.98 5.91
C PHE A 22 -2.02 -9.25 7.16
N GLY A 23 -1.09 -8.33 6.95
CA GLY A 23 -0.54 -7.51 8.03
C GLY A 23 -0.04 -6.18 7.49
N THR A 24 0.48 -5.35 8.39
CA THR A 24 1.11 -4.08 8.07
C THR A 24 2.39 -3.92 8.88
N TYR A 25 3.35 -3.17 8.35
CA TYR A 25 4.47 -2.67 9.15
C TYR A 25 4.81 -1.24 8.76
N ASP A 26 5.34 -0.50 9.72
CA ASP A 26 5.85 0.85 9.50
C ASP A 26 7.21 0.79 8.80
N SER A 27 7.26 1.29 7.57
CA SER A 27 8.50 1.55 6.85
C SER A 27 8.87 3.01 7.02
N PHE A 28 10.08 3.26 7.52
CA PHE A 28 10.67 4.59 7.55
C PHE A 28 11.75 4.62 6.49
N ARG A 29 11.57 5.45 5.46
CA ARG A 29 12.60 5.64 4.45
C ARG A 29 13.48 6.78 4.89
N TYR A 30 14.69 6.45 5.34
CA TYR A 30 15.69 7.47 5.59
C TYR A 30 16.16 8.03 4.25
N PRO A 31 16.11 9.35 4.05
CA PRO A 31 16.73 9.96 2.89
C PRO A 31 18.22 9.60 2.88
N GLY A 32 18.77 9.34 1.69
CA GLY A 32 20.16 8.92 1.54
C GLY A 32 21.15 9.91 2.16
N PRO A 33 22.44 9.54 2.28
CA PRO A 33 23.46 10.35 2.96
C PRO A 33 23.58 11.80 2.43
N ASP A 34 23.18 12.03 1.18
CA ASP A 34 23.24 13.35 0.52
C ASP A 34 22.03 14.27 0.80
N HIS A 35 21.05 13.85 1.60
CA HIS A 35 19.76 14.55 1.73
C HIS A 35 19.50 15.01 3.16
N ARG A 36 20.37 15.89 3.68
CA ARG A 36 20.34 16.44 5.05
C ARG A 36 19.07 17.25 5.43
N ARG A 37 18.10 17.41 4.53
CA ARG A 37 16.89 18.22 4.74
C ARG A 37 15.57 17.54 4.38
N GLN A 38 15.57 16.29 3.94
CA GLN A 38 14.31 15.61 3.63
C GLN A 38 13.68 15.04 4.91
N ARG A 39 12.36 15.24 5.05
CA ARG A 39 11.56 14.63 6.12
C ARG A 39 11.63 13.11 5.99
N VAL A 40 11.72 12.43 7.13
CA VAL A 40 11.53 10.97 7.19
C VAL A 40 10.11 10.67 6.71
N GLU A 41 10.01 9.98 5.58
CA GLU A 41 8.73 9.54 5.06
C GLU A 41 8.28 8.30 5.83
N HIS A 42 7.19 8.45 6.59
CA HIS A 42 6.52 7.35 7.26
C HIS A 42 5.53 6.72 6.28
N ARG A 43 5.75 5.46 5.92
CA ARG A 43 4.89 4.71 5.01
C ARG A 43 4.45 3.43 5.68
N ILE A 44 3.13 3.24 5.80
CA ILE A 44 2.55 1.97 6.20
C ILE A 44 2.63 1.02 4.99
N VAL A 45 3.37 -0.07 5.12
CA VAL A 45 3.50 -1.09 4.07
C VAL A 45 2.59 -2.25 4.41
N ARG A 46 1.59 -2.48 3.55
CA ARG A 46 0.74 -3.67 3.62
C ARG A 46 1.57 -4.90 3.26
N THR A 47 1.28 -6.02 3.89
CA THR A 47 1.99 -7.28 3.70
C THR A 47 1.03 -8.46 3.71
N LEU A 48 1.46 -9.58 3.15
CA LEU A 48 0.80 -10.87 3.25
C LEU A 48 1.82 -11.93 3.68
N CYS A 49 1.37 -12.88 4.51
CA CYS A 49 2.13 -14.08 4.87
C CYS A 49 1.68 -15.24 3.97
N VAL A 50 2.62 -15.90 3.31
CA VAL A 50 2.38 -17.19 2.64
C VAL A 50 3.02 -18.28 3.49
N ARG A 51 2.23 -19.30 3.86
CA ARG A 51 2.68 -20.48 4.62
C ARG A 51 2.63 -21.75 3.78
N ASN A 52 3.11 -22.86 4.36
CA ASN A 52 3.18 -24.16 3.71
C ASN A 52 3.88 -24.08 2.34
N LEU A 53 5.00 -23.36 2.31
CA LEU A 53 5.78 -23.16 1.10
C LEU A 53 6.36 -24.50 0.62
N LYS A 54 6.24 -24.73 -0.69
CA LYS A 54 6.74 -25.93 -1.37
C LYS A 54 7.37 -25.55 -2.70
N LEU A 55 8.34 -26.33 -3.17
CA LEU A 55 8.82 -26.24 -4.56
C LEU A 55 7.70 -26.68 -5.51
N ALA A 56 7.46 -25.93 -6.58
CA ALA A 56 6.36 -26.23 -7.50
C ALA A 56 6.60 -27.54 -8.27
N GLU A 57 7.85 -27.81 -8.63
CA GLU A 57 8.27 -28.96 -9.44
C GLU A 57 8.26 -30.27 -8.63
N SER A 58 8.94 -30.30 -7.47
CA SER A 58 9.05 -31.51 -6.65
C SER A 58 7.93 -31.67 -5.61
N ARG A 59 7.18 -30.60 -5.32
CA ARG A 59 6.19 -30.52 -4.22
C ARG A 59 6.77 -30.74 -2.83
N GLU A 60 8.08 -30.71 -2.69
CA GLU A 60 8.76 -30.82 -1.40
C GLU A 60 8.54 -29.56 -0.56
N ASP A 61 8.34 -29.75 0.74
CA ASP A 61 8.27 -28.65 1.70
C ASP A 61 9.62 -27.92 1.77
N VAL A 62 9.59 -26.59 1.88
CA VAL A 62 10.81 -25.80 2.05
C VAL A 62 10.94 -25.30 3.49
N THR A 63 12.17 -25.10 3.94
CA THR A 63 12.47 -24.45 5.21
C THR A 63 13.19 -23.12 4.97
N PRO A 64 12.66 -21.99 5.46
CA PRO A 64 11.43 -21.85 6.27
C PRO A 64 10.13 -22.09 5.48
N ASP A 65 9.11 -22.61 6.18
CA ASP A 65 7.80 -22.99 5.63
C ASP A 65 6.86 -21.81 5.35
N HIS A 66 7.21 -20.62 5.83
CA HIS A 66 6.43 -19.40 5.63
C HIS A 66 7.31 -18.17 5.42
N TRP A 67 6.75 -17.21 4.69
CA TRP A 67 7.42 -15.96 4.35
C TRP A 67 6.45 -14.78 4.21
N TRP A 68 6.91 -13.59 4.59
CA TRP A 68 6.15 -12.34 4.47
C TRP A 68 6.56 -11.58 3.20
N PHE A 69 5.57 -11.11 2.47
CA PHE A 69 5.74 -10.33 1.25
C PHE A 69 5.07 -8.96 1.40
N PRO A 70 5.69 -7.88 0.92
CA PRO A 70 4.99 -6.62 0.70
C PRO A 70 3.85 -6.82 -0.30
N LEU A 71 2.68 -6.26 0.01
CA LEU A 71 1.56 -6.16 -0.94
C LEU A 71 1.95 -5.13 -2.00
N ARG A 72 2.36 -5.63 -3.15
CA ARG A 72 2.65 -4.83 -4.36
C ARG A 72 1.63 -5.16 -5.42
N GLN A 73 1.71 -4.46 -6.55
CA GLN A 73 0.80 -4.58 -7.68
C GLN A 73 0.50 -6.04 -8.06
N GLU A 74 1.53 -6.90 -8.11
CA GLU A 74 1.39 -8.31 -8.50
C GLU A 74 0.51 -9.14 -7.54
N TRP A 75 0.44 -8.75 -6.27
CA TRP A 75 -0.41 -9.39 -5.25
C TRP A 75 -1.77 -8.72 -5.13
N GLU A 76 -1.82 -7.38 -5.21
CA GLU A 76 -3.03 -6.59 -4.98
C GLU A 76 -4.09 -6.80 -6.05
N GLU A 77 -3.69 -6.90 -7.33
CA GLU A 77 -4.61 -7.10 -8.45
C GLU A 77 -5.37 -8.44 -8.38
N LEU A 78 -4.83 -9.41 -7.64
CA LEU A 78 -5.42 -10.75 -7.52
C LEU A 78 -6.51 -10.85 -6.45
N ALA A 79 -6.80 -9.78 -5.69
CA ALA A 79 -7.82 -9.75 -4.64
C ALA A 79 -7.75 -11.01 -3.73
N LEU A 80 -6.54 -11.37 -3.30
CA LEU A 80 -6.28 -12.59 -2.53
C LEU A 80 -7.03 -12.60 -1.20
N GLN A 81 -7.43 -13.79 -0.76
CA GLN A 81 -8.07 -14.03 0.53
C GLN A 81 -7.25 -15.03 1.37
N PRO A 82 -7.35 -14.98 2.72
CA PRO A 82 -6.77 -16.02 3.57
C PRO A 82 -7.30 -17.40 3.16
N GLY A 83 -6.39 -18.35 3.00
CA GLY A 83 -6.63 -19.70 2.52
C GLY A 83 -6.46 -19.89 1.01
N ASP A 84 -6.33 -18.82 0.22
CA ASP A 84 -6.06 -18.96 -1.22
C ASP A 84 -4.72 -19.67 -1.44
N ARG A 85 -4.71 -20.65 -2.34
CA ARG A 85 -3.50 -21.34 -2.77
C ARG A 85 -2.90 -20.61 -3.95
N VAL A 86 -1.66 -20.16 -3.80
CA VAL A 86 -0.96 -19.35 -4.79
C VAL A 86 0.32 -20.02 -5.25
N MET A 87 0.72 -19.74 -6.48
CA MET A 87 2.01 -20.10 -7.05
C MET A 87 2.70 -18.84 -7.54
N PHE A 88 4.00 -18.72 -7.31
CA PHE A 88 4.75 -17.53 -7.70
C PHE A 88 6.21 -17.89 -7.95
N SER A 89 6.93 -17.01 -8.64
CA SER A 89 8.38 -17.12 -8.87
C SER A 89 9.13 -16.06 -8.07
N ALA A 90 10.19 -16.44 -7.37
CA ALA A 90 10.99 -15.50 -6.59
C ALA A 90 12.46 -15.92 -6.52
N LYS A 91 13.36 -14.93 -6.47
CA LYS A 91 14.80 -15.17 -6.25
C LYS A 91 15.07 -15.43 -4.77
N ILE A 92 15.84 -16.46 -4.42
CA ILE A 92 16.15 -16.80 -3.03
C ILE A 92 17.37 -16.02 -2.54
N HIS A 93 17.16 -15.15 -1.54
CA HIS A 93 18.18 -14.24 -1.02
C HIS A 93 18.35 -14.41 0.48
N ARG A 94 19.55 -14.09 0.97
CA ARG A 94 19.79 -13.89 2.40
C ARG A 94 19.05 -12.60 2.82
N ARG A 95 18.18 -12.72 3.82
CA ARG A 95 17.31 -11.64 4.32
C ARG A 95 17.29 -11.68 5.83
N HIS A 96 17.06 -10.53 6.45
CA HIS A 96 16.71 -10.50 7.86
C HIS A 96 15.22 -10.83 8.00
N LYS A 97 14.91 -11.83 8.82
CA LYS A 97 13.57 -12.19 9.27
C LYS A 97 13.35 -11.61 10.66
N GLY A 98 12.16 -11.09 10.90
CA GLY A 98 11.80 -10.38 12.14
C GLY A 98 11.66 -8.87 11.92
N TYR A 99 10.92 -8.21 12.81
CA TYR A 99 10.78 -6.76 12.80
C TYR A 99 12.14 -6.13 13.13
N GLN A 100 12.72 -5.42 12.17
CA GLN A 100 13.87 -4.56 12.48
C GLN A 100 13.31 -3.25 13.01
N PRO A 101 13.60 -2.87 14.27
CA PRO A 101 13.21 -1.57 14.77
C PRO A 101 13.85 -0.51 13.87
N THR A 102 12.99 0.21 13.16
CA THR A 102 13.37 1.27 12.23
C THR A 102 13.77 2.54 12.96
N LYS A 103 13.41 2.68 14.25
CA LYS A 103 13.86 3.79 15.10
C LYS A 103 15.12 3.40 15.88
N PRO A 104 16.22 4.18 15.78
CA PRO A 104 17.35 4.01 16.69
C PRO A 104 16.88 4.15 18.14
N GLY A 105 17.21 3.16 18.98
CA GLY A 105 16.88 3.16 20.40
C GLY A 105 15.64 2.37 20.83
N ARG A 106 14.84 1.82 19.91
CA ARG A 106 13.78 0.86 20.30
C ARG A 106 14.43 -0.52 20.46
N PRO A 107 14.40 -1.15 21.65
CA PRO A 107 14.94 -2.50 21.81
C PRO A 107 14.19 -3.45 20.87
N ALA A 108 14.93 -4.35 20.23
CA ALA A 108 14.31 -5.43 19.47
C ALA A 108 13.38 -6.22 20.41
N ASP A 109 12.27 -6.73 19.88
CA ASP A 109 11.41 -7.63 20.64
C ASP A 109 12.24 -8.84 21.08
N PRO A 110 12.45 -9.04 22.40
CA PRO A 110 13.31 -10.12 22.90
C PRO A 110 12.77 -11.50 22.51
N ASN A 111 11.47 -11.63 22.25
CA ASN A 111 10.86 -12.89 21.84
C ASN A 111 11.13 -13.21 20.35
N HIS A 112 11.45 -12.18 19.54
CA HIS A 112 11.60 -12.30 18.10
C HIS A 112 12.84 -11.54 17.59
N PRO A 113 14.06 -11.95 18.01
CA PRO A 113 15.28 -11.28 17.59
C PRO A 113 15.43 -11.33 16.06
N PRO A 114 15.90 -10.23 15.43
CA PRO A 114 16.22 -10.23 14.01
C PRO A 114 17.22 -11.33 13.68
N ARG A 115 16.83 -12.25 12.81
CA ARG A 115 17.68 -13.38 12.40
C ARG A 115 17.94 -13.35 10.91
N LEU A 116 19.14 -13.75 10.52
CA LEU A 116 19.48 -13.92 9.11
C LEU A 116 18.95 -15.27 8.63
N ASP A 117 18.11 -15.24 7.60
CA ASP A 117 17.48 -16.41 7.02
C ASP A 117 17.56 -16.35 5.48
N HIS A 118 17.38 -17.48 4.80
CA HIS A 118 17.28 -17.51 3.33
C HIS A 118 15.83 -17.67 2.94
N GLY A 119 15.34 -16.76 2.10
CA GLY A 119 13.97 -16.83 1.65
C GLY A 119 13.69 -16.07 0.37
N PRO A 120 12.45 -16.15 -0.11
CA PRO A 120 12.00 -15.46 -1.31
C PRO A 120 12.23 -13.94 -1.25
N SER A 121 12.70 -13.38 -2.36
CA SER A 121 12.78 -11.94 -2.57
C SER A 121 11.38 -11.28 -2.53
N PRO A 122 11.25 -10.04 -2.02
CA PRO A 122 10.01 -9.28 -2.09
C PRO A 122 9.57 -8.96 -3.53
N ASN A 123 10.48 -9.03 -4.50
CA ASN A 123 10.18 -8.86 -5.92
C ASN A 123 9.75 -10.21 -6.50
N VAL A 124 8.51 -10.60 -6.24
CA VAL A 124 7.90 -11.81 -6.82
C VAL A 124 7.45 -11.56 -8.25
N ARG A 125 7.29 -12.63 -9.03
CA ARG A 125 6.82 -12.59 -10.42
C ARG A 125 5.87 -13.76 -10.68
N ASN A 126 5.10 -13.69 -11.77
CA ASN A 126 4.26 -14.79 -12.25
C ASN A 126 3.34 -15.35 -11.15
N VAL A 127 2.70 -14.47 -10.39
CA VAL A 127 1.78 -14.87 -9.33
C VAL A 127 0.50 -15.40 -9.97
N VAL A 128 0.11 -16.63 -9.63
CA VAL A 128 -1.07 -17.31 -10.13
C VAL A 128 -1.84 -17.89 -8.96
N VAL A 129 -3.16 -17.68 -8.93
CA VAL A 129 -4.04 -18.33 -7.94
C VAL A 129 -4.39 -19.72 -8.45
N LEU A 130 -3.91 -20.75 -7.75
CA LEU A 130 -4.18 -22.14 -8.07
C LEU A 130 -5.57 -22.58 -7.58
N ALA A 131 -5.97 -22.12 -6.40
CA ALA A 131 -7.28 -22.42 -5.82
C ALA A 131 -7.72 -21.30 -4.89
N ARG A 132 -9.00 -20.91 -4.98
CA ARG A 132 -9.62 -19.94 -4.07
C ARG A 132 -10.18 -20.64 -2.83
N ASN A 133 -10.03 -20.00 -1.67
CA ASN A 133 -10.70 -20.44 -0.46
C ASN A 133 -12.21 -20.15 -0.57
N ARG A 134 -12.99 -21.17 -0.91
CA ARG A 134 -14.45 -21.06 -1.03
C ARG A 134 -15.18 -21.02 0.32
N SER A 135 -14.48 -21.29 1.42
CA SER A 135 -15.08 -21.30 2.76
C SER A 135 -15.63 -19.92 3.15
N HIS A 136 -15.04 -18.85 2.62
CA HIS A 136 -15.45 -17.48 2.92
C HIS A 136 -16.69 -17.01 2.12
N LEU A 137 -17.03 -17.71 1.03
CA LEU A 137 -18.22 -17.40 0.20
C LEU A 137 -19.53 -17.94 0.79
N ARG A 138 -19.47 -18.70 1.90
CA ARG A 138 -20.67 -19.24 2.54
C ARG A 138 -21.44 -18.24 3.42
N TYR A 139 -20.93 -17.02 3.62
CA TYR A 139 -21.52 -16.04 4.54
C TYR A 139 -22.04 -14.74 3.90
N THR A 140 -21.97 -14.58 2.57
CA THR A 140 -22.27 -13.29 1.91
C THR A 140 -23.35 -13.35 0.83
N LEU A 141 -24.32 -14.24 0.98
CA LEU A 141 -25.61 -14.10 0.29
C LEU A 141 -26.73 -14.03 1.34
N PRO A 142 -27.32 -12.84 1.59
CA PRO A 142 -28.69 -12.79 2.08
C PRO A 142 -29.52 -13.49 1.01
N GLN A 143 -30.18 -14.60 1.34
CA GLN A 143 -31.13 -15.22 0.43
C GLN A 143 -32.21 -14.18 0.09
N PRO A 144 -32.36 -13.78 -1.19
CA PRO A 144 -33.45 -12.90 -1.58
C PRO A 144 -34.75 -13.71 -1.52
N GLY A 145 -35.62 -13.32 -0.60
CA GLY A 145 -37.08 -13.50 -0.65
C GLY A 145 -37.59 -14.81 -1.25
N VAL A 146 -37.75 -15.83 -0.41
CA VAL A 146 -38.92 -16.70 -0.52
C VAL A 146 -39.84 -16.31 0.64
N VAL A 147 -40.59 -15.24 0.42
CA VAL A 147 -41.84 -15.01 1.15
C VAL A 147 -42.82 -16.02 0.55
N GLN A 148 -42.80 -17.25 1.06
CA GLN A 148 -43.92 -18.15 0.87
C GLN A 148 -45.05 -17.66 1.76
N SER A 149 -46.00 -17.00 1.12
CA SER A 149 -47.33 -16.74 1.64
C SER A 149 -48.03 -18.08 1.91
N GLU A 150 -47.99 -18.54 3.16
CA GLU A 150 -48.97 -19.50 3.67
C GLU A 150 -49.94 -18.75 4.59
N ALA A 151 -50.80 -17.97 3.95
CA ALA A 151 -52.09 -17.60 4.49
C ALA A 151 -53.14 -18.47 3.81
N SER A 152 -53.43 -19.63 4.40
CA SER A 152 -54.71 -20.38 4.28
C SER A 152 -54.56 -21.73 4.97
N GLY A 153 -54.99 -21.82 6.23
CA GLY A 153 -54.93 -23.06 6.99
C GLY A 153 -55.45 -22.95 8.42
N LEU A 154 -56.46 -22.10 8.67
CA LEU A 154 -57.24 -22.13 9.92
C LEU A 154 -58.30 -23.21 9.80
N ALA A 155 -58.00 -24.43 10.28
CA ALA A 155 -58.94 -25.32 10.96
C ALA A 155 -58.23 -26.61 11.37
N HIS A 156 -58.45 -27.02 12.63
CA HIS A 156 -58.03 -28.29 13.23
C HIS A 156 -56.60 -28.36 13.78
N LEU A 157 -56.45 -27.95 15.05
CA LEU A 157 -56.13 -28.88 16.15
C LEU A 157 -55.95 -28.06 17.45
N ALA A 158 -57.06 -27.85 18.14
CA ALA A 158 -57.02 -27.54 19.57
C ALA A 158 -56.52 -28.80 20.29
N LYS A 159 -55.21 -28.88 20.51
CA LYS A 159 -54.63 -29.70 21.58
C LYS A 159 -54.14 -28.74 22.66
N PRO A 160 -54.57 -28.88 23.92
CA PRO A 160 -54.00 -28.12 25.03
C PRO A 160 -52.58 -28.65 25.24
N HIS A 161 -51.58 -27.95 24.70
CA HIS A 161 -50.18 -28.18 25.06
C HIS A 161 -49.89 -27.39 26.32
N SER A 162 -49.88 -28.15 27.41
CA SER A 162 -49.05 -28.04 28.60
C SER A 162 -48.19 -26.77 28.70
N GLU A 163 -48.43 -26.04 29.78
CA GLU A 163 -47.53 -25.11 30.45
C GLU A 163 -46.06 -25.57 30.37
N ALA A 164 -45.35 -25.08 29.36
CA ALA A 164 -43.89 -25.10 29.36
C ALA A 164 -43.40 -23.97 30.28
N PRO A 165 -42.32 -24.18 31.03
CA PRO A 165 -42.00 -23.37 32.20
C PRO A 165 -41.60 -21.95 31.80
N ILE A 166 -42.25 -20.97 32.44
CA ILE A 166 -42.05 -19.50 32.31
C ILE A 166 -40.57 -19.04 32.41
N LYS A 167 -39.67 -19.92 32.88
CA LYS A 167 -38.23 -19.66 33.00
C LYS A 167 -37.47 -19.55 31.67
N ASP A 168 -37.97 -20.08 30.57
CA ASP A 168 -37.29 -19.98 29.26
C ASP A 168 -37.57 -18.66 28.52
N GLN A 169 -38.67 -17.97 28.85
CA GLN A 169 -39.01 -16.70 28.19
C GLN A 169 -38.11 -15.53 28.64
N SER A 170 -37.71 -15.49 29.90
CA SER A 170 -36.83 -14.42 30.42
C SER A 170 -35.44 -14.46 29.79
N HIS A 171 -34.87 -15.65 29.62
CA HIS A 171 -33.56 -15.83 29.00
C HIS A 171 -33.57 -15.42 27.51
N TYR A 172 -34.66 -15.71 26.79
CA TYR A 172 -34.80 -15.27 25.39
C TYR A 172 -34.94 -13.74 25.27
N ILE A 173 -35.70 -13.10 26.18
CA ILE A 173 -35.84 -11.64 26.22
C ILE A 173 -34.48 -10.97 26.51
N GLU A 174 -33.69 -11.54 27.43
CA GLU A 174 -32.36 -11.04 27.74
C GLU A 174 -31.42 -11.14 26.51
N GLN A 175 -31.43 -12.27 25.80
CA GLN A 175 -30.65 -12.44 24.58
C GLN A 175 -31.06 -11.44 23.48
N LEU A 176 -32.36 -11.18 23.30
CA LEU A 176 -32.82 -10.16 22.35
C LEU A 176 -32.35 -8.76 22.75
N SER A 177 -32.43 -8.41 24.04
CA SER A 177 -31.94 -7.12 24.54
C SER A 177 -30.44 -6.95 24.30
N GLN A 178 -29.63 -8.00 24.54
CA GLN A 178 -28.19 -8.00 24.25
C GLN A 178 -27.91 -7.82 22.75
N ARG A 179 -28.67 -8.51 21.88
CA ARG A 179 -28.53 -8.38 20.42
C ARG A 179 -28.91 -6.98 19.95
N ASP A 180 -29.99 -6.41 20.46
CA ASP A 180 -30.42 -5.05 20.12
C ASP A 180 -29.38 -4.01 20.56
N HIS A 181 -28.81 -4.18 21.75
CA HIS A 181 -27.71 -3.32 22.21
C HIS A 181 -26.48 -3.42 21.30
N HIS A 182 -26.12 -4.64 20.89
CA HIS A 182 -25.02 -4.86 19.97
C HIS A 182 -25.28 -4.22 18.58
N ILE A 183 -26.50 -4.38 18.04
CA ILE A 183 -26.91 -3.75 16.77
C ILE A 183 -26.80 -2.22 16.86
N ARG A 184 -27.25 -1.62 17.96
CA ARG A 184 -27.14 -0.16 18.16
C ARG A 184 -25.67 0.29 18.21
N THR A 185 -24.83 -0.47 18.88
CA THR A 185 -23.39 -0.18 18.98
C THR A 185 -22.72 -0.24 17.62
N LEU A 186 -22.93 -1.33 16.86
CA LEU A 186 -22.41 -1.46 15.50
C LEU A 186 -22.94 -0.39 14.55
N THR A 187 -24.21 0.02 14.71
CA THR A 187 -24.80 1.10 13.91
C THR A 187 -24.10 2.43 14.19
N ALA A 188 -23.82 2.73 15.46
CA ALA A 188 -23.07 3.93 15.85
C ALA A 188 -21.64 3.91 15.28
N GLU A 189 -20.93 2.79 15.38
CA GLU A 189 -19.59 2.63 14.80
C GLU A 189 -19.58 2.82 13.28
N LEU A 190 -20.55 2.24 12.56
CA LEU A 190 -20.68 2.43 11.11
C LEU A 190 -20.96 3.89 10.75
N THR A 191 -21.75 4.62 11.54
CA THR A 191 -21.96 6.05 11.31
C THR A 191 -20.70 6.88 11.54
N ALA A 192 -19.92 6.57 12.59
CA ALA A 192 -18.64 7.22 12.84
C ALA A 192 -17.62 6.97 11.72
N LEU A 193 -17.48 5.70 11.28
CA LEU A 193 -16.59 5.34 10.17
C LEU A 193 -16.98 6.04 8.86
N ARG A 194 -18.28 6.22 8.58
CA ARG A 194 -18.75 6.99 7.42
C ARG A 194 -18.37 8.47 7.52
N ALA A 195 -18.46 9.07 8.71
CA ALA A 195 -18.05 10.45 8.91
C ALA A 195 -16.53 10.62 8.73
N GLU A 196 -15.71 9.70 9.26
CA GLU A 196 -14.27 9.69 9.02
C GLU A 196 -13.93 9.52 7.54
N GLN A 197 -14.64 8.65 6.82
CA GLN A 197 -14.45 8.47 5.38
C GLN A 197 -14.74 9.75 4.59
N GLN A 198 -15.80 10.48 4.95
CA GLN A 198 -16.11 11.78 4.33
C GLN A 198 -15.03 12.82 4.64
N GLN A 199 -14.48 12.82 5.85
CA GLN A 199 -13.38 13.70 6.23
C GLN A 199 -12.11 13.39 5.42
N ILE A 200 -11.77 12.12 5.24
CA ILE A 200 -10.64 11.68 4.41
C ILE A 200 -10.81 12.15 2.96
N GLN A 201 -12.03 12.04 2.40
CA GLN A 201 -12.34 12.56 1.06
C GLN A 201 -12.20 14.10 1.00
N GLY A 202 -12.50 14.81 2.08
CA GLY A 202 -12.22 16.24 2.21
C GLY A 202 -10.73 16.55 2.10
N TYR A 203 -9.90 15.83 2.86
CA TYR A 203 -8.44 16.00 2.82
C TYR A 203 -7.82 15.63 1.47
N GLN A 204 -8.34 14.62 0.78
CA GLN A 204 -7.89 14.26 -0.56
C GLN A 204 -8.10 15.39 -1.56
N ARG A 205 -9.28 16.03 -1.53
CA ARG A 205 -9.57 17.18 -2.40
C ARG A 205 -8.66 18.38 -2.11
N ASP A 206 -8.37 18.66 -0.84
CA ASP A 206 -7.43 19.73 -0.48
C ASP A 206 -6.01 19.41 -0.97
N LEU A 207 -5.54 18.17 -0.82
CA LEU A 207 -4.24 17.75 -1.37
C LEU A 207 -4.18 17.89 -2.89
N GLU A 208 -5.20 17.47 -3.62
CA GLU A 208 -5.29 17.65 -5.07
C GLU A 208 -5.25 19.13 -5.47
N GLN A 209 -5.93 19.99 -4.71
CA GLN A 209 -5.90 21.44 -4.92
C GLN A 209 -4.49 22.01 -4.67
N LYS A 210 -3.81 21.58 -3.60
CA LYS A 210 -2.43 22.00 -3.30
C LYS A 210 -1.44 21.53 -4.35
N ASP A 211 -1.56 20.30 -4.82
CA ASP A 211 -0.73 19.75 -5.90
C ASP A 211 -0.93 20.53 -7.21
N TRP A 212 -2.17 20.90 -7.53
CA TRP A 212 -2.44 21.76 -8.68
C TRP A 212 -1.79 23.14 -8.52
N GLN A 213 -1.91 23.78 -7.36
CA GLN A 213 -1.25 25.07 -7.06
C GLN A 213 0.27 24.98 -7.21
N LEU A 214 0.89 23.91 -6.71
CA LEU A 214 2.34 23.70 -6.83
C LEU A 214 2.78 23.54 -8.30
N ARG A 215 1.99 22.86 -9.13
CA ARG A 215 2.29 22.73 -10.56
C ARG A 215 2.23 24.09 -11.27
N THR A 216 1.21 24.89 -10.99
CA THR A 216 1.08 26.24 -11.56
C THR A 216 2.25 27.13 -11.16
N LEU A 217 2.58 27.21 -9.87
CA LEU A 217 3.72 27.99 -9.39
C LEU A 217 5.06 27.50 -9.97
N SER A 218 5.21 26.19 -10.15
CA SER A 218 6.41 25.62 -10.78
C SER A 218 6.53 26.02 -12.25
N GLN A 219 5.42 26.13 -12.98
CA GLN A 219 5.42 26.59 -14.37
C GLN A 219 5.79 28.07 -14.45
N GLU A 220 5.20 28.91 -13.60
CA GLU A 220 5.51 30.35 -13.51
C GLU A 220 6.99 30.60 -13.16
N LEU A 221 7.58 29.79 -12.28
CA LEU A 221 8.99 29.90 -11.96
C LEU A 221 9.86 29.56 -13.19
N MET A 222 9.52 28.52 -13.95
CA MET A 222 10.24 28.17 -15.18
C MET A 222 10.13 29.25 -16.26
N THR A 223 8.97 29.90 -16.41
CA THR A 223 8.81 31.01 -17.37
C THR A 223 9.67 32.21 -16.95
N LEU A 224 9.63 32.60 -15.67
CA LEU A 224 10.46 33.68 -15.14
C LEU A 224 11.96 33.39 -15.27
N GLN A 225 12.38 32.15 -15.03
CA GLN A 225 13.76 31.74 -15.20
C GLN A 225 14.20 31.85 -16.66
N THR A 226 13.33 31.46 -17.60
CA THR A 226 13.59 31.57 -19.05
C THR A 226 13.68 33.04 -19.47
N GLU A 227 12.76 33.89 -19.00
CA GLU A 227 12.80 35.34 -19.26
C GLU A 227 14.06 35.99 -18.71
N HIS A 228 14.48 35.64 -17.49
CA HIS A 228 15.72 36.11 -16.91
C HIS A 228 16.94 35.71 -17.76
N GLN A 229 16.99 34.47 -18.23
CA GLN A 229 18.06 33.99 -19.10
C GLN A 229 18.13 34.77 -20.42
N LEU A 230 16.97 35.03 -21.04
CA LEU A 230 16.88 35.84 -22.27
C LEU A 230 17.33 37.29 -22.03
N ARG A 231 17.00 37.88 -20.87
CA ARG A 231 17.49 39.22 -20.50
C ARG A 231 19.01 39.26 -20.34
N LEU A 232 19.61 38.25 -19.72
CA LEU A 232 21.07 38.16 -19.60
C LEU A 232 21.74 38.08 -20.98
N GLN A 233 21.21 37.25 -21.89
CA GLN A 233 21.72 37.15 -23.26
C GLN A 233 21.62 38.48 -24.02
N SER A 234 20.49 39.20 -23.86
CA SER A 234 20.31 40.52 -24.46
C SER A 234 21.32 41.54 -23.92
N LEU A 235 21.58 41.55 -22.60
CA LEU A 235 22.60 42.42 -22.00
C LEU A 235 24.01 42.10 -22.49
N ASP A 236 24.34 40.81 -22.64
CA ASP A 236 25.63 40.40 -23.21
C ASP A 236 25.78 40.84 -24.67
N GLN A 237 24.71 40.76 -25.47
CA GLN A 237 24.71 41.27 -26.84
C GLN A 237 24.92 42.79 -26.89
N ILE A 238 24.16 43.55 -26.09
CA ILE A 238 24.31 45.01 -26.00
C ILE A 238 25.75 45.37 -25.59
N ARG A 239 26.32 44.64 -24.63
CA ARG A 239 27.71 44.83 -24.21
C ARG A 239 28.69 44.59 -25.36
N GLN A 240 28.51 43.54 -26.15
CA GLN A 240 29.37 43.25 -27.32
C GLN A 240 29.25 44.36 -28.37
N ASP A 241 28.03 44.81 -28.67
CA ASP A 241 27.79 45.87 -29.65
C ASP A 241 28.48 47.18 -29.22
N VAL A 242 28.39 47.55 -27.94
CA VAL A 242 29.06 48.73 -27.39
C VAL A 242 30.59 48.61 -27.50
N VAL A 243 31.17 47.45 -27.19
CA VAL A 243 32.61 47.20 -27.33
C VAL A 243 33.05 47.35 -28.79
N GLN A 244 32.27 46.82 -29.73
CA GLN A 244 32.56 46.94 -31.16
C GLN A 244 32.49 48.38 -31.65
N GLN A 245 31.47 49.14 -31.23
CA GLN A 245 31.34 50.57 -31.56
C GLN A 245 32.50 51.40 -31.02
N LEU A 246 32.96 51.13 -29.79
CA LEU A 246 34.11 51.81 -29.20
C LEU A 246 35.41 51.48 -29.96
N SER A 247 35.60 50.23 -30.38
CA SER A 247 36.74 49.83 -31.21
C SER A 247 36.75 50.57 -32.54
N GLN A 248 35.60 50.61 -33.23
CA GLN A 248 35.47 51.32 -34.52
C GLN A 248 35.77 52.82 -34.36
N ALA A 249 35.23 53.46 -33.33
CA ALA A 249 35.48 54.87 -33.07
C ALA A 249 36.96 55.16 -32.78
N GLN A 250 37.66 54.24 -32.12
CA GLN A 250 39.10 54.35 -31.87
C GLN A 250 39.91 54.23 -33.17
N ASP A 251 39.54 53.30 -34.06
CA ASP A 251 40.20 53.12 -35.36
C ASP A 251 39.98 54.36 -36.26
N ASP A 252 38.76 54.89 -36.29
CA ASP A 252 38.42 56.11 -37.03
C ASP A 252 39.23 57.32 -36.53
N GLN A 253 39.40 57.46 -35.21
CA GLN A 253 40.23 58.50 -34.61
C GLN A 253 41.72 58.35 -34.98
N GLN A 254 42.26 57.12 -35.00
CA GLN A 254 43.64 56.88 -35.42
C GLN A 254 43.86 57.22 -36.90
N HIS A 255 42.89 56.88 -37.76
CA HIS A 255 42.94 57.21 -39.19
C HIS A 255 42.92 58.74 -39.41
N LEU A 256 42.11 59.49 -38.67
CA LEU A 256 42.09 60.95 -38.71
C LEU A 256 43.44 61.57 -38.29
N ILE A 257 44.10 61.03 -37.28
CA ILE A 257 45.43 61.49 -36.85
C ILE A 257 46.47 61.26 -37.94
N GLN A 258 46.44 60.10 -38.60
CA GLN A 258 47.39 59.77 -39.67
C GLN A 258 47.18 60.58 -40.97
N THR A 259 45.97 61.10 -41.21
CA THR A 259 45.66 61.83 -42.44
C THR A 259 45.94 63.33 -42.35
N VAL A 260 46.02 63.90 -41.14
CA VAL A 260 46.18 65.35 -40.91
C VAL A 260 47.61 65.73 -40.46
N GLY A 261 48.40 64.77 -39.95
CA GLY A 261 49.80 64.97 -39.55
C GLY A 261 50.80 64.65 -40.64
#